data_AF-A0A1V5PRV4-F1
#
_entry.id   AF-A0A1V5PRV4-F1
#
_cell.length_a   1.000
_cell.length_b   1.000
_cell.length_c   1.000
_cell.angle_alpha   90.00
_cell.angle_beta   90.00
_cell.angle_gamma   90.00
#
_symmetry.space_group_name_H-M   'P 1'
#
loop_
_entity.id
_entity.type
_entity.pdbx_description
1 polymer ?
#
loop_
_entity_poly.entity_id
_entity_poly.type
_entity_poly.pdbx_seq_one_letter_code
_entity_poly.pdbx_strand_id
1 'polypeptide(L)'
;MEDNQNVSPSPEDDLHEEDKAGEQILNDLKDFGAKQKEAEKKTRIITLSVIAVLVIAACWFGDRIIRRETLGKARLSEGIGELAVGLRLFAHPSGPTSNFACAIKSFDMAISQDKSFADAYYLRGVTYFYMYAYEKNKGISTTADREAETDLTRSIKLKRNYPEAYIYLGTLYYLKSMPARATPELDKGIKVANKIWKNSTTKRERWINFAVSVKEKIKNNQNALLLPPYPEEIK
;
A
#
# COMPACT_ATOMS: atom_id res chain seq x y z
N MET A 1 59.06 22.54 -84.22
CA MET A 1 58.65 23.34 -83.04
C MET A 1 57.15 23.21 -82.97
N GLU A 2 56.68 22.70 -81.84
CA GLU A 2 55.40 22.03 -81.64
C GLU A 2 54.18 22.88 -82.03
N ASP A 3 53.21 22.19 -82.63
CA ASP A 3 51.83 22.63 -82.80
C ASP A 3 51.27 23.09 -81.45
N ASN A 4 50.90 24.36 -81.35
CA ASN A 4 49.98 24.83 -80.32
C ASN A 4 48.73 25.37 -81.00
N GLN A 5 47.89 24.46 -81.46
CA GLN A 5 46.50 24.78 -81.76
C GLN A 5 45.79 25.00 -80.42
N ASN A 6 45.67 26.26 -80.05
CA ASN A 6 44.73 26.73 -79.04
C ASN A 6 43.31 26.51 -79.59
N VAL A 7 42.76 25.32 -79.36
CA VAL A 7 41.36 24.99 -79.67
C VAL A 7 40.50 25.68 -78.61
N SER A 8 39.90 26.80 -79.00
CA SER A 8 38.76 27.35 -78.27
C SER A 8 37.66 26.29 -78.17
N PRO A 9 37.10 26.01 -76.98
CA PRO A 9 36.06 24.99 -76.81
C PRO A 9 34.91 25.24 -77.78
N SER A 10 34.42 24.19 -78.45
CA SER A 10 33.30 24.32 -79.37
C SER A 10 32.00 24.51 -78.56
N PRO A 11 31.01 25.27 -79.06
CA PRO A 11 29.74 25.47 -78.37
C PRO A 11 28.97 24.17 -78.09
N GLU A 12 29.28 23.10 -78.83
CA GLU A 12 28.67 21.76 -78.65
C GLU A 12 29.27 20.99 -77.45
N ASP A 13 30.51 21.27 -77.06
CA ASP A 13 31.15 20.66 -75.89
C ASP A 13 30.61 21.26 -74.58
N ASP A 14 30.34 22.58 -74.55
CA ASP A 14 29.74 23.28 -73.41
C ASP A 14 28.28 22.84 -73.16
N LEU A 15 27.50 22.62 -74.22
CA LEU A 15 26.13 22.11 -74.13
C LEU A 15 26.08 20.66 -73.59
N HIS A 16 27.07 19.84 -73.94
CA HIS A 16 27.20 18.47 -73.42
C HIS A 16 27.65 18.41 -71.95
N GLU A 17 28.44 19.38 -71.48
CA GLU A 17 28.76 19.52 -70.04
C GLU A 17 27.57 20.04 -69.22
N GLU A 18 26.80 21.00 -69.74
CA GLU A 18 25.59 21.50 -69.06
C GLU A 18 24.51 20.42 -68.92
N ASP A 19 24.28 19.59 -69.94
CA ASP A 19 23.32 18.48 -69.87
C ASP A 19 23.75 17.41 -68.84
N LYS A 20 25.06 17.11 -68.77
CA LYS A 20 25.61 16.21 -67.73
C LYS A 20 25.47 16.82 -66.34
N ALA A 21 25.73 18.11 -66.17
CA ALA A 21 25.55 18.80 -64.90
C ALA A 21 24.08 18.81 -64.47
N GLY A 22 23.15 19.01 -65.41
CA GLY A 22 21.71 18.90 -65.19
C GLY A 22 21.27 17.50 -64.74
N GLU A 23 21.73 16.44 -65.40
CA GLU A 23 21.47 15.05 -64.99
C GLU A 23 22.07 14.72 -63.61
N GLN A 24 23.28 15.22 -63.32
CA GLN A 24 23.93 15.05 -62.02
C GLN A 24 23.07 15.67 -60.89
N ILE A 25 22.62 16.92 -61.07
CA ILE A 25 21.74 17.62 -60.12
C ILE A 25 20.41 16.87 -59.95
N LEU A 26 19.84 16.33 -61.03
CA LEU A 26 18.59 15.58 -60.98
C LEU A 26 18.73 14.27 -60.19
N ASN A 27 19.88 13.59 -60.31
CA ASN A 27 20.19 12.38 -59.55
C ASN A 27 20.42 12.69 -58.07
N ASP A 28 21.12 13.78 -57.75
CA ASP A 28 21.35 14.22 -56.38
C ASP A 28 20.03 14.62 -55.68
N LEU A 29 19.11 15.27 -56.39
CA LEU A 29 17.77 15.60 -55.88
C LEU A 29 16.93 14.34 -55.59
N LYS A 30 17.02 13.31 -56.45
CA LYS A 30 16.35 12.01 -56.22
C LYS A 30 16.92 11.28 -55.01
N ASP A 31 18.25 11.26 -54.87
CA ASP A 31 18.92 10.67 -53.70
C ASP A 31 18.57 11.41 -52.41
N PHE A 32 18.54 12.74 -52.43
CA PHE A 32 18.14 13.56 -51.29
C PHE A 32 16.69 13.28 -50.86
N GLY A 33 15.74 13.24 -51.80
CA GLY A 33 14.34 12.90 -51.52
C GLY A 33 14.16 11.47 -50.98
N ALA A 34 14.96 10.51 -51.45
CA ALA A 34 14.97 9.15 -50.93
C ALA A 34 15.49 9.09 -49.47
N LYS A 35 16.60 9.79 -49.18
CA LYS A 35 17.15 9.93 -47.82
C LYS A 35 16.17 10.58 -46.85
N GLN A 36 15.43 11.61 -47.30
CA GLN A 36 14.41 12.26 -46.48
C GLN A 36 13.25 11.33 -46.14
N LYS A 37 12.73 10.58 -47.14
CA LYS A 37 11.69 9.56 -46.91
C LYS A 37 12.17 8.44 -45.98
N GLU A 38 13.43 8.01 -46.10
CA GLU A 38 14.00 7.00 -45.22
C GLU A 38 14.13 7.52 -43.77
N ALA A 39 14.57 8.76 -43.59
CA ALA A 39 14.66 9.42 -42.28
C ALA A 39 13.29 9.57 -41.61
N GLU A 40 12.26 9.96 -42.35
CA GLU A 40 10.88 10.03 -41.84
C GLU A 40 10.36 8.65 -41.42
N LYS A 41 10.62 7.61 -42.22
CA LYS A 41 10.25 6.24 -41.89
C LYS A 41 10.94 5.77 -40.62
N LYS A 42 12.24 6.02 -40.47
CA LYS A 42 13.00 5.71 -39.25
C LYS A 42 12.43 6.45 -38.03
N THR A 43 12.12 7.74 -38.17
CA THR A 43 11.54 8.55 -37.10
C THR A 43 10.17 8.03 -36.68
N ARG A 44 9.29 7.69 -37.63
CA ARG A 44 7.97 7.09 -37.34
C ARG A 44 8.07 5.74 -36.64
N ILE A 45 9.02 4.89 -37.06
CA ILE A 45 9.25 3.61 -36.40
C ILE A 45 9.70 3.84 -34.96
N ILE A 46 10.68 4.73 -34.74
CA ILE A 46 11.16 5.06 -33.39
C ILE A 46 10.02 5.60 -32.51
N THR A 47 9.23 6.56 -33.00
CA THR A 47 8.13 7.14 -32.20
C THR A 47 7.06 6.10 -31.87
N LEU A 48 6.66 5.26 -32.82
CA LEU A 48 5.71 4.16 -32.56
C LEU A 48 6.27 3.13 -31.58
N SER A 49 7.55 2.78 -31.70
CA SER A 49 8.23 1.88 -30.77
C SER A 49 8.27 2.45 -29.35
N VAL A 50 8.59 3.74 -29.19
CA VAL A 50 8.59 4.41 -27.88
C VAL A 50 7.19 4.42 -27.28
N ILE A 51 6.17 4.79 -28.05
CA ILE A 51 4.77 4.77 -27.58
C ILE A 51 4.36 3.36 -27.15
N ALA A 52 4.68 2.35 -27.94
CA ALA A 52 4.37 0.96 -27.60
C ALA A 52 5.02 0.53 -26.28
N VAL A 53 6.30 0.85 -26.07
CA VAL A 53 7.01 0.55 -24.82
C VAL A 53 6.36 1.27 -23.63
N LEU A 54 5.99 2.54 -23.78
CA LEU A 54 5.31 3.31 -22.73
C LEU A 54 3.94 2.71 -22.38
N VAL A 55 3.16 2.28 -23.37
CA VAL A 55 1.86 1.62 -23.15
C VAL A 55 2.05 0.29 -22.43
N ILE A 56 3.00 -0.55 -22.87
CA ILE A 56 3.29 -1.83 -22.22
C ILE A 56 3.73 -1.61 -20.77
N ALA A 57 4.61 -0.63 -20.53
CA ALA A 57 5.04 -0.26 -19.18
C ALA A 57 3.84 0.19 -18.33
N ALA A 58 2.98 1.07 -18.85
CA ALA A 58 1.79 1.54 -18.14
C ALA A 58 0.83 0.39 -17.78
N CYS A 59 0.56 -0.53 -18.71
CA CYS A 59 -0.24 -1.72 -18.45
C CYS A 59 0.40 -2.61 -17.39
N TRP A 60 1.71 -2.86 -17.48
CA TRP A 60 2.42 -3.69 -16.52
C TRP A 60 2.45 -3.08 -15.10
N PHE A 61 2.70 -1.77 -15.00
CA PHE A 61 2.67 -1.04 -13.74
C PHE A 61 1.26 -1.00 -13.15
N GLY A 62 0.25 -0.70 -13.96
CA GLY A 62 -1.15 -0.69 -13.53
C GLY A 62 -1.59 -2.04 -12.98
N ASP A 63 -1.36 -3.12 -13.73
CA ASP A 63 -1.68 -4.49 -13.34
C ASP A 63 -0.91 -4.91 -12.07
N ARG A 64 0.37 -4.52 -11.94
CA ARG A 64 1.17 -4.77 -10.73
C ARG A 64 0.63 -4.01 -9.51
N ILE A 65 0.19 -2.76 -9.67
CA ILE A 65 -0.38 -1.95 -8.58
C ILE A 65 -1.72 -2.55 -8.14
N ILE A 66 -2.62 -2.83 -9.08
CA ILE A 66 -3.94 -3.41 -8.81
C ILE A 66 -3.78 -4.76 -8.09
N ARG A 67 -2.90 -5.64 -8.59
CA ARG A 67 -2.65 -6.93 -7.93
C ARG A 67 -2.12 -6.81 -6.51
N ARG A 68 -1.29 -5.82 -6.21
CA ARG A 68 -0.78 -5.61 -4.85
C ARG A 68 -1.90 -5.20 -3.90
N GLU A 69 -2.74 -4.25 -4.31
CA GLU A 69 -3.85 -3.77 -3.49
C GLU A 69 -4.88 -4.89 -3.23
N THR A 70 -5.26 -5.63 -4.28
CA THR A 70 -6.22 -6.74 -4.14
C THR A 70 -5.68 -7.86 -3.26
N LEU A 71 -4.41 -8.21 -3.42
CA LEU A 71 -3.77 -9.23 -2.58
C LEU A 71 -3.67 -8.79 -1.11
N GLY A 72 -3.35 -7.52 -0.85
CA GLY A 72 -3.31 -6.96 0.50
C GLY A 72 -4.66 -7.08 1.21
N LYS A 73 -5.75 -6.69 0.54
CA LYS A 73 -7.12 -6.79 1.08
C LYS A 73 -7.57 -8.24 1.25
N ALA A 74 -7.22 -9.13 0.33
CA ALA A 74 -7.53 -10.56 0.45
C ALA A 74 -6.86 -11.18 1.69
N ARG A 75 -5.58 -10.86 1.93
CA ARG A 75 -4.84 -11.32 3.12
C ARG A 75 -5.39 -10.72 4.40
N LEU A 76 -5.85 -9.47 4.38
CA LEU A 76 -6.57 -8.87 5.50
C LEU A 76 -7.82 -9.71 5.84
N SER A 77 -8.64 -10.04 4.84
CA SER A 77 -9.87 -10.83 5.03
C SER A 77 -9.59 -12.23 5.59
N GLU A 78 -8.54 -12.89 5.11
CA GLU A 78 -8.10 -14.18 5.63
C GLU A 78 -7.69 -14.08 7.11
N GLY A 79 -6.91 -13.06 7.46
CA GLY A 79 -6.49 -12.82 8.85
C GLY A 79 -7.65 -12.50 9.80
N ILE A 80 -8.66 -11.78 9.31
CA ILE A 80 -9.90 -11.51 10.05
C ILE A 80 -10.64 -12.81 10.37
N GLY A 81 -10.74 -13.73 9.41
CA GLY A 81 -11.37 -15.03 9.60
C GLY A 81 -10.67 -15.85 10.69
N GLU A 82 -9.34 -15.91 10.64
CA GLU A 82 -8.54 -16.61 11.65
C GLU A 82 -8.64 -15.95 13.03
N LEU A 83 -8.61 -14.62 13.09
CA LEU A 83 -8.85 -13.89 14.34
C LEU A 83 -10.22 -14.22 14.92
N ALA A 84 -11.27 -14.26 14.09
CA ALA A 84 -12.62 -14.62 14.52
C ALA A 84 -12.68 -16.02 15.12
N VAL A 85 -12.03 -17.01 14.49
CA VAL A 85 -11.95 -18.38 15.01
C VAL A 85 -11.18 -18.42 16.33
N GLY A 86 -10.03 -17.73 16.40
CA GLY A 86 -9.24 -17.62 17.64
C GLY A 86 -10.06 -17.03 18.79
N LEU A 87 -10.84 -15.98 18.54
CA LEU A 87 -11.69 -15.37 19.57
C LEU A 87 -12.79 -16.31 20.06
N ARG A 88 -13.37 -17.14 19.17
CA ARG A 88 -14.34 -18.18 19.58
C ARG A 88 -13.69 -19.25 20.45
N LEU A 89 -12.42 -19.58 20.19
CA LEU A 89 -11.66 -20.57 20.94
C LEU A 89 -10.96 -20.02 22.19
N PHE A 90 -11.14 -18.72 22.51
CA PHE A 90 -10.45 -18.07 23.62
C PHE A 90 -10.69 -18.76 24.98
N ALA A 91 -11.91 -19.26 25.21
CA ALA A 91 -12.28 -20.01 26.41
C ALA A 91 -12.30 -21.54 26.19
N HIS A 92 -12.01 -22.01 24.97
CA HIS A 92 -12.04 -23.43 24.62
C HIS A 92 -10.76 -24.14 25.10
N PRO A 93 -10.80 -25.42 25.49
CA PRO A 93 -9.60 -26.17 25.92
C PRO A 93 -8.46 -26.17 24.90
N SER A 94 -8.79 -26.18 23.61
CA SER A 94 -7.82 -26.11 22.51
C SER A 94 -7.00 -24.81 22.49
N GLY A 95 -7.53 -23.73 23.07
CA GLY A 95 -6.92 -22.41 23.07
C GLY A 95 -6.91 -21.72 21.69
N PRO A 96 -6.61 -20.41 21.65
CA PRO A 96 -6.66 -19.61 20.43
C PRO A 96 -5.31 -19.47 19.71
N THR A 97 -4.21 -19.98 20.29
CA THR A 97 -2.83 -19.65 19.90
C THR A 97 -2.52 -19.95 18.44
N SER A 98 -3.00 -21.09 17.92
CA SER A 98 -2.79 -21.47 16.51
C SER A 98 -3.46 -20.47 15.56
N ASN A 99 -4.72 -20.14 15.80
CA ASN A 99 -5.47 -19.20 14.97
C ASN A 99 -4.94 -17.77 15.07
N PHE A 100 -4.49 -17.35 16.26
CA PHE A 100 -3.80 -16.06 16.40
C PHE A 100 -2.51 -16.01 15.59
N ALA A 101 -1.72 -17.09 15.58
CA ALA A 101 -0.52 -17.17 14.74
C ALA A 101 -0.85 -17.12 13.24
N CYS A 102 -1.91 -17.82 12.79
CA CYS A 102 -2.38 -17.74 11.41
C CYS A 102 -2.86 -16.32 11.04
N ALA A 103 -3.65 -15.68 11.91
CA ALA A 103 -4.13 -14.31 11.71
C ALA A 103 -2.96 -13.32 11.60
N ILE A 104 -1.97 -13.41 12.49
CA ILE A 104 -0.76 -12.57 12.46
C ILE A 104 -0.04 -12.73 11.12
N LYS A 105 0.18 -13.96 10.65
CA LYS A 105 0.83 -14.23 9.36
C LYS A 105 0.08 -13.60 8.20
N SER A 106 -1.25 -13.70 8.18
CA SER A 106 -2.08 -13.08 7.15
C SER A 106 -1.98 -11.55 7.19
N PHE A 107 -1.96 -10.94 8.37
CA PHE A 107 -1.75 -9.49 8.51
C PHE A 107 -0.34 -9.05 8.14
N ASP A 108 0.70 -9.84 8.43
CA ASP A 108 2.07 -9.60 7.98
C ASP A 108 2.13 -9.54 6.45
N MET A 109 1.45 -10.49 5.79
CA MET A 109 1.35 -10.51 4.33
C MET A 109 0.62 -9.27 3.82
N ALA A 110 -0.48 -8.84 4.45
CA ALA A 110 -1.17 -7.61 4.07
C ALA A 110 -0.27 -6.36 4.20
N ILE A 111 0.46 -6.24 5.33
CA ILE A 111 1.42 -5.15 5.59
C ILE A 111 2.60 -5.18 4.61
N SER A 112 3.04 -6.37 4.17
CA SER A 112 4.11 -6.51 3.18
C SER A 112 3.72 -5.95 1.80
N GLN A 113 2.43 -6.02 1.45
CA GLN A 113 1.91 -5.44 0.21
C GLN A 113 1.75 -3.92 0.32
N ASP A 114 1.29 -3.44 1.48
CA ASP A 114 1.14 -2.02 1.79
C ASP A 114 1.56 -1.68 3.24
N LYS A 115 2.72 -1.05 3.38
CA LYS A 115 3.29 -0.61 4.67
C LYS A 115 2.52 0.56 5.33
N SER A 116 1.55 1.13 4.63
CA SER A 116 0.64 2.17 5.12
C SER A 116 -0.75 1.65 5.47
N PHE A 117 -0.97 0.32 5.39
CA PHE A 117 -2.26 -0.29 5.63
C PHE A 117 -2.65 -0.28 7.12
N ALA A 118 -3.26 0.82 7.57
CA ALA A 118 -3.58 1.07 8.98
C ALA A 118 -4.46 -0.02 9.61
N ASP A 119 -5.42 -0.57 8.86
CA ASP A 119 -6.35 -1.58 9.36
C ASP A 119 -5.63 -2.93 9.59
N ALA A 120 -4.62 -3.26 8.77
CA ALA A 120 -3.80 -4.47 8.97
C ALA A 120 -2.95 -4.38 10.24
N TYR A 121 -2.33 -3.22 10.50
CA TYR A 121 -1.65 -2.98 11.77
C TYR A 121 -2.62 -3.02 12.95
N TYR A 122 -3.79 -2.41 12.83
CA TYR A 122 -4.80 -2.44 13.89
C TYR A 122 -5.20 -3.89 14.23
N LEU A 123 -5.60 -4.67 13.23
CA LEU A 123 -6.06 -6.04 13.46
C LEU A 123 -4.94 -6.96 13.96
N ARG A 124 -3.71 -6.80 13.48
CA ARG A 124 -2.54 -7.52 14.04
C ARG A 124 -2.30 -7.15 15.50
N GLY A 125 -2.38 -5.86 15.83
CA GLY A 125 -2.29 -5.37 17.21
C GLY A 125 -3.42 -5.89 18.11
N VAL A 126 -4.64 -6.01 17.57
CA VAL A 126 -5.78 -6.63 18.26
C VAL A 126 -5.52 -8.12 18.49
N THR A 127 -5.00 -8.85 17.50
CA THR A 127 -4.62 -10.26 17.67
C THR A 127 -3.59 -10.43 18.77
N TYR A 128 -2.53 -9.61 18.77
CA TYR A 128 -1.53 -9.62 19.84
C TYR A 128 -2.13 -9.23 21.21
N PHE A 129 -3.07 -8.29 21.25
CA PHE A 129 -3.77 -7.94 22.49
C PHE A 129 -4.54 -9.15 23.06
N TYR A 130 -5.28 -9.87 22.23
CA TYR A 130 -6.01 -11.05 22.70
C TYR A 130 -5.06 -12.21 23.04
N MET A 131 -3.96 -12.38 22.30
CA MET A 131 -2.91 -13.34 22.64
C MET A 131 -2.31 -13.02 24.04
N TYR A 132 -1.95 -11.77 24.29
CA TYR A 132 -1.48 -11.32 25.60
C TYR A 132 -2.53 -11.52 26.70
N ALA A 133 -3.79 -11.19 26.45
CA ALA A 133 -4.88 -11.40 27.40
C ALA A 133 -5.06 -12.88 27.77
N TYR A 134 -4.99 -13.77 26.78
CA TYR A 134 -5.07 -15.21 26.97
C TYR A 134 -3.88 -15.73 27.80
N GLU A 135 -2.66 -15.34 27.41
CA GLU A 135 -1.43 -15.75 28.06
C GLU A 135 -1.36 -15.26 29.51
N LYS A 136 -1.70 -13.98 29.75
CA LYS A 136 -1.77 -13.41 31.10
C LYS A 136 -2.73 -14.21 31.98
N ASN A 137 -3.89 -14.61 31.46
CA ASN A 137 -4.86 -15.42 32.21
C ASN A 137 -4.34 -16.85 32.50
N LYS A 138 -3.43 -17.37 31.67
CA LYS A 138 -2.75 -18.64 31.87
C LYS A 138 -1.47 -18.53 32.72
N GLY A 139 -1.09 -17.32 33.16
CA GLY A 139 0.17 -17.08 33.86
C GLY A 139 1.40 -17.20 32.95
N ILE A 140 1.21 -17.12 31.63
CA ILE A 140 2.27 -17.14 30.61
C ILE A 140 2.67 -15.69 30.33
N SER A 141 3.97 -15.42 30.21
CA SER A 141 4.49 -14.13 29.79
C SER A 141 5.21 -14.28 28.46
N THR A 142 4.76 -13.52 27.46
CA THR A 142 5.42 -13.45 26.15
C THR A 142 5.65 -11.99 25.75
N THR A 143 6.06 -11.76 24.51
CA THR A 143 6.28 -10.45 23.93
C THR A 143 4.98 -9.79 23.42
N ALA A 144 3.85 -10.51 23.40
CA ALA A 144 2.60 -10.10 22.76
C ALA A 144 2.09 -8.71 23.19
N ASP A 145 2.37 -8.30 24.44
CA ASP A 145 2.02 -6.98 24.92
C ASP A 145 2.78 -5.85 24.18
N ARG A 146 4.06 -6.07 23.88
CA ARG A 146 4.92 -5.13 23.15
C ARG A 146 4.57 -5.08 21.68
N GLU A 147 4.26 -6.21 21.05
CA GLU A 147 3.81 -6.21 19.66
C GLU A 147 2.44 -5.53 19.51
N ALA A 148 1.50 -5.79 20.43
CA ALA A 148 0.21 -5.11 20.47
C ALA A 148 0.37 -3.59 20.58
N GLU A 149 1.22 -3.12 21.52
CA GLU A 149 1.49 -1.69 21.71
C GLU A 149 2.09 -1.04 20.46
N THR A 150 3.04 -1.74 19.82
CA THR A 150 3.73 -1.28 18.61
C THR A 150 2.76 -1.11 17.46
N ASP A 151 1.93 -2.11 17.22
CA ASP A 151 1.01 -2.16 16.08
C ASP A 151 -0.18 -1.21 16.23
N LEU A 152 -0.78 -1.15 17.43
CA LEU A 152 -1.85 -0.20 17.71
C LEU A 152 -1.35 1.24 17.57
N THR A 153 -0.14 1.53 18.09
CA THR A 153 0.49 2.84 17.92
C THR A 153 0.78 3.15 16.46
N ARG A 154 1.24 2.16 15.68
CA ARG A 154 1.50 2.33 14.24
C ARG A 154 0.21 2.61 13.48
N SER A 155 -0.88 1.89 13.78
CA SER A 155 -2.19 2.13 13.18
C SER A 155 -2.71 3.54 13.49
N ILE A 156 -2.62 4.00 14.74
CA ILE A 156 -3.01 5.36 15.15
C ILE A 156 -2.20 6.43 14.40
N LYS A 157 -0.89 6.20 14.19
CA LYS A 157 -0.03 7.12 13.43
C LYS A 157 -0.46 7.23 11.97
N LEU A 158 -0.86 6.11 11.36
CA LEU A 158 -1.34 6.06 9.97
C LEU A 158 -2.77 6.62 9.82
N LYS A 159 -3.65 6.33 10.77
CA LYS A 159 -5.07 6.70 10.78
C LYS A 159 -5.44 7.31 12.13
N ARG A 160 -5.30 8.64 12.24
CA ARG A 160 -5.56 9.38 13.50
C ARG A 160 -7.01 9.36 13.94
N ASN A 161 -7.95 9.09 13.04
CA ASN A 161 -9.39 9.01 13.28
C ASN A 161 -9.85 7.55 13.49
N TYR A 162 -9.13 6.78 14.31
CA TYR A 162 -9.42 5.37 14.57
C TYR A 162 -9.79 5.13 16.05
N PRO A 163 -11.06 5.35 16.45
CA PRO A 163 -11.47 5.24 17.85
C PRO A 163 -11.15 3.88 18.48
N GLU A 164 -11.37 2.78 17.73
CA GLU A 164 -11.11 1.43 18.19
C GLU A 164 -9.65 1.23 18.59
N ALA A 165 -8.70 1.69 17.76
CA ALA A 165 -7.28 1.54 18.03
C ALA A 165 -6.85 2.25 19.33
N TYR A 166 -7.37 3.45 19.60
CA TYR A 166 -7.14 4.14 20.87
C TYR A 166 -7.73 3.39 22.07
N ILE A 167 -8.95 2.85 21.93
CA ILE A 167 -9.62 2.10 23.00
C ILE A 167 -8.85 0.80 23.31
N TYR A 168 -8.41 0.08 22.29
CA TYR A 168 -7.56 -1.10 22.46
C TYR A 168 -6.23 -0.76 23.12
N LEU A 169 -5.57 0.32 22.70
CA LEU A 169 -4.30 0.74 23.30
C LEU A 169 -4.46 1.13 24.77
N GLY A 170 -5.51 1.89 25.09
CA GLY A 170 -5.86 2.22 26.48
C GLY A 170 -6.16 0.99 27.33
N THR A 171 -6.88 0.02 26.76
CA THR A 171 -7.18 -1.25 27.42
C THR A 171 -5.93 -2.11 27.62
N LEU A 172 -5.00 -2.12 26.66
CA LEU A 172 -3.71 -2.78 26.78
C LEU A 172 -2.92 -2.23 27.96
N TYR A 173 -2.82 -0.90 28.08
CA TYR A 173 -2.16 -0.27 29.23
C TYR A 173 -2.85 -0.56 30.56
N TYR A 174 -4.18 -0.61 30.56
CA TYR A 174 -4.93 -1.03 31.73
C TYR A 174 -4.58 -2.46 32.16
N LEU A 175 -4.55 -3.41 31.22
CA LEU A 175 -4.11 -4.79 31.49
C LEU A 175 -2.66 -4.84 31.98
N LYS A 176 -1.78 -3.97 31.48
CA LYS A 176 -0.39 -3.85 31.94
C LYS A 176 -0.25 -3.15 33.32
N SER A 177 -1.35 -2.83 34.01
CA SER A 177 -1.36 -2.06 35.27
C SER A 177 -0.75 -0.66 35.12
N MET A 178 -0.93 -0.01 33.97
CA MET A 178 -0.39 1.32 33.65
C MET A 178 -1.50 2.37 33.50
N PRO A 179 -2.24 2.72 34.58
CA PRO A 179 -3.41 3.59 34.49
C PRO A 179 -3.09 5.00 33.97
N ALA A 180 -1.90 5.53 34.27
CA ALA A 180 -1.44 6.82 33.78
C ALA A 180 -1.30 6.88 32.25
N ARG A 181 -1.02 5.73 31.60
CA ARG A 181 -0.99 5.61 30.13
C ARG A 181 -2.35 5.22 29.55
N ALA A 182 -3.13 4.43 30.29
CA ALA A 182 -4.43 3.95 29.85
C ALA A 182 -5.46 5.08 29.67
N THR A 183 -5.63 5.92 30.69
CA THR A 183 -6.68 6.95 30.71
C THR A 183 -6.61 7.93 29.54
N PRO A 184 -5.43 8.52 29.20
CA PRO A 184 -5.34 9.44 28.07
C PRO A 184 -5.72 8.82 26.72
N GLU A 185 -5.36 7.55 26.49
CA GLU A 185 -5.69 6.86 25.24
C GLU A 185 -7.18 6.52 25.17
N LEU A 186 -7.79 6.09 26.29
CA LEU A 186 -9.25 5.89 26.37
C LEU A 186 -10.01 7.20 26.12
N ASP A 187 -9.54 8.32 26.69
CA ASP A 187 -10.15 9.65 26.49
C ASP A 187 -10.08 10.12 25.05
N LYS A 188 -8.92 9.92 24.38
CA LYS A 188 -8.80 10.18 22.95
C LYS A 188 -9.75 9.29 22.15
N GLY A 189 -9.83 8.00 22.47
CA GLY A 189 -10.75 7.06 21.82
C GLY A 189 -12.20 7.53 21.90
N ILE A 190 -12.67 7.90 23.08
CA ILE A 190 -14.03 8.44 23.30
C ILE A 190 -14.25 9.74 22.51
N LYS A 191 -13.29 10.67 22.55
CA LYS A 191 -13.38 11.94 21.82
C LYS A 191 -13.48 11.73 20.30
N VAL A 192 -12.66 10.85 19.74
CA VAL A 192 -12.68 10.55 18.31
C VAL A 192 -13.95 9.77 17.95
N ALA A 193 -14.39 8.83 18.78
CA ALA A 193 -15.65 8.08 18.61
C ALA A 193 -16.86 9.02 18.49
N ASN A 194 -16.98 10.00 19.38
CA ASN A 194 -18.05 10.99 19.35
C ASN A 194 -18.06 11.82 18.05
N LYS A 195 -16.88 12.09 17.49
CA LYS A 195 -16.74 12.82 16.21
C LYS A 195 -17.06 11.95 15.00
N ILE A 196 -16.51 10.73 14.94
CA ILE A 196 -16.56 9.87 13.75
C ILE A 196 -17.88 9.10 13.66
N TRP A 197 -18.40 8.60 14.78
CA TRP A 197 -19.62 7.80 14.80
C TRP A 197 -20.87 8.63 15.14
N LYS A 198 -20.95 9.86 14.64
CA LYS A 198 -22.10 10.76 14.89
C LYS A 198 -23.44 10.11 14.53
N ASN A 199 -23.48 9.36 13.42
CA ASN A 199 -24.69 8.72 12.91
C ASN A 199 -24.82 7.23 13.31
N SER A 200 -23.76 6.61 13.82
CA SER A 200 -23.72 5.19 14.20
C SER A 200 -23.89 5.04 15.71
N THR A 201 -25.04 5.44 16.23
CA THR A 201 -25.32 5.50 17.68
C THR A 201 -25.05 4.19 18.40
N THR A 202 -25.53 3.06 17.89
CA THR A 202 -25.31 1.73 18.50
C THR A 202 -23.83 1.37 18.61
N LYS A 203 -23.05 1.63 17.55
CA LYS A 203 -21.59 1.40 17.56
C LYS A 203 -20.92 2.31 18.59
N ARG A 204 -21.27 3.59 18.55
CA ARG A 204 -20.70 4.61 19.43
C ARG A 204 -20.92 4.28 20.90
N GLU A 205 -22.16 4.01 21.27
CA GLU A 205 -22.51 3.68 22.65
C GLU A 205 -21.83 2.41 23.11
N ARG A 206 -21.80 1.35 22.30
CA ARG A 206 -21.14 0.09 22.64
C ARG A 206 -19.67 0.29 23.01
N TRP A 207 -18.91 1.01 22.16
CA TRP A 207 -17.49 1.24 22.36
C TRP A 207 -17.20 2.26 23.47
N ILE A 208 -17.97 3.34 23.56
CA ILE A 208 -17.80 4.36 24.61
C ILE A 208 -18.15 3.78 25.98
N ASN A 209 -19.25 3.04 26.11
CA ASN A 209 -19.62 2.42 27.38
C ASN A 209 -18.56 1.43 27.85
N PHE A 210 -17.97 0.67 26.92
CA PHE A 210 -16.82 -0.17 27.23
C PHE A 210 -15.64 0.67 27.75
N ALA A 211 -15.22 1.70 27.02
CA ALA A 211 -14.08 2.54 27.44
C ALA A 211 -14.31 3.22 28.79
N VAL A 212 -15.53 3.70 29.06
CA VAL A 212 -15.95 4.26 30.36
C VAL A 212 -15.88 3.21 31.45
N SER A 213 -16.29 1.97 31.18
CA SER A 213 -16.20 0.89 32.16
C SER A 213 -14.75 0.57 32.54
N VAL A 214 -13.81 0.58 31.57
CA VAL A 214 -12.37 0.44 31.85
C VAL A 214 -11.87 1.59 32.73
N LYS A 215 -12.25 2.82 32.42
CA LYS A 215 -11.87 3.99 33.24
C LYS A 215 -12.41 3.91 34.67
N GLU A 216 -13.62 3.39 34.86
CA GLU A 216 -14.20 3.20 36.19
C GLU A 216 -13.44 2.12 36.96
N LYS A 217 -12.99 1.05 36.30
CA LYS A 217 -12.10 0.05 36.92
C LYS A 217 -10.77 0.65 37.34
N ILE A 218 -10.15 1.48 36.48
CA ILE A 218 -8.94 2.24 36.80
C ILE A 218 -9.14 3.10 38.05
N LYS A 219 -10.23 3.87 38.09
CA LYS A 219 -10.56 4.76 39.22
C LYS A 219 -10.71 3.99 40.54
N ASN A 220 -11.27 2.78 40.48
CA ASN A 220 -11.47 1.92 41.64
C ASN A 220 -10.26 1.02 41.95
N ASN A 221 -9.09 1.26 41.34
CA ASN A 221 -7.87 0.47 41.49
C ASN A 221 -8.07 -1.04 41.21
N GLN A 222 -8.99 -1.38 40.32
CA GLN A 222 -9.24 -2.76 39.89
C GLN A 222 -8.41 -3.04 38.63
N ASN A 223 -7.84 -4.24 38.50
CA ASN A 223 -7.23 -4.71 37.25
C ASN A 223 -7.78 -6.10 36.88
N ALA A 224 -9.05 -6.11 36.50
CA ALA A 224 -9.73 -7.30 35.99
C ALA A 224 -9.64 -7.36 34.46
N LEU A 225 -9.54 -8.57 33.90
CA LEU A 225 -9.57 -8.77 32.45
C LEU A 225 -10.93 -8.29 31.90
N LEU A 226 -10.89 -7.25 31.07
CA LEU A 226 -12.06 -6.73 30.38
C LEU A 226 -11.77 -6.69 28.88
N LEU A 227 -12.50 -7.50 28.11
CA LEU A 227 -12.28 -7.64 26.68
C LEU A 227 -13.12 -6.60 25.90
N PRO A 228 -12.52 -5.84 24.97
CA PRO A 228 -13.24 -4.90 24.13
C PRO A 228 -14.30 -5.60 23.26
N PRO A 229 -15.30 -4.84 22.78
CA PRO A 229 -16.20 -5.32 21.73
C PRO A 229 -15.40 -5.81 20.53
N TYR A 230 -15.89 -6.83 19.83
CA TYR A 230 -15.19 -7.31 18.64
C TYR A 230 -15.09 -6.22 17.56
N PRO A 231 -13.97 -6.16 16.82
CA PRO A 231 -13.84 -5.35 15.62
C PRO A 231 -15.01 -5.64 14.66
N GLU A 232 -15.55 -4.61 14.02
CA GLU A 232 -16.69 -4.80 13.11
C GLU A 232 -16.34 -5.60 11.87
N GLU A 233 -15.05 -5.62 11.54
CA GLU A 233 -14.45 -6.40 10.48
C GLU A 233 -14.72 -7.91 10.67
N ILE A 234 -15.08 -8.36 11.88
CA ILE A 234 -15.34 -9.76 12.25
C ILE A 234 -16.82 -10.19 12.06
N LYS A 235 -17.72 -9.31 11.61
CA LYS A 235 -19.16 -9.61 11.45
C LYS A 235 -19.48 -10.62 10.35
#